data_AF-X1HCR0-F1
#
_entry.id   AF-X1HCR0-F1
#
_cell.length_a   1.000
_cell.length_b   1.000
_cell.length_c   1.000
_cell.angle_alpha   90.00
_cell.angle_beta   90.00
_cell.angle_gamma   90.00
#
_symmetry.space_group_name_H-M   'P 1'
#
loop_
_entity.id
_entity.type
_entity.pdbx_description
1 polymer ?
#
loop_
_entity_poly.entity_id
_entity_poly.type
_entity_poly.pdbx_seq_one_letter_code
_entity_poly.pdbx_strand_id
1 'polypeptide(L)' 'MQKLKCPVCGRKHTPATGVTSAYWARCFCGYEIQITPGFWKATVTNWRKIKE' A
#
# COMPACT_ATOMS: atom_id res chain seq x y z
N MET A 1 8.63 -11.80 -3.13
CA MET A 1 7.87 -10.54 -3.19
C MET A 1 6.80 -10.54 -2.11
N GLN A 2 6.92 -9.66 -1.12
CA GLN A 2 5.92 -9.55 -0.05
C GLN A 2 4.61 -8.98 -0.63
N LYS A 3 3.48 -9.61 -0.34
CA LYS A 3 2.15 -9.14 -0.80
C LYS A 3 1.49 -8.38 0.35
N LEU A 4 1.36 -7.07 0.21
CA LEU A 4 0.62 -6.23 1.16
C LEU A 4 -0.87 -6.40 0.93
N LYS A 5 -1.70 -6.39 1.96
CA LYS A 5 -3.15 -6.43 1.79
C LYS A 5 -3.72 -5.04 1.96
N CYS A 6 -4.65 -4.66 1.08
CA CYS A 6 -5.48 -3.49 1.30
C CYS A 6 -6.33 -3.73 2.56
N PRO A 7 -6.32 -2.83 3.56
CA PRO A 7 -7.07 -2.99 4.81
C PRO A 7 -8.59 -2.88 4.60
N VAL A 8 -9.04 -2.35 3.45
CA VAL A 8 -10.46 -2.15 3.17
C VAL A 8 -11.07 -3.35 2.43
N CYS A 9 -10.47 -3.76 1.31
CA CYS A 9 -11.03 -4.82 0.46
C CYS A 9 -10.28 -6.16 0.55
N GLY A 10 -9.19 -6.23 1.33
CA GLY A 10 -8.36 -7.43 1.48
C GLY A 10 -7.54 -7.82 0.25
N ARG A 11 -7.65 -7.09 -0.88
CA ARG A 11 -6.87 -7.37 -2.09
C ARG A 11 -5.39 -7.23 -1.84
N LYS A 12 -4.62 -8.13 -2.46
CA LYS A 12 -3.16 -8.15 -2.36
C LYS A 12 -2.58 -7.12 -3.34
N HIS A 13 -1.73 -6.24 -2.84
CA HIS A 13 -0.90 -5.30 -3.56
C HIS A 13 0.54 -5.76 -3.53
N THR A 14 1.19 -5.67 -4.68
CA THR A 14 2.65 -5.83 -4.78
C THR A 14 3.26 -4.44 -4.56
N PRO A 15 4.05 -4.24 -3.50
CA PRO A 15 4.78 -2.98 -3.33
C PRO A 15 5.77 -2.80 -4.49
N ALA A 16 5.93 -1.57 -4.94
CA ALA A 16 7.00 -1.19 -5.84
C ALA A 16 8.36 -1.50 -5.19
N THR A 17 9.19 -2.25 -5.91
CA THR A 17 10.56 -2.57 -5.50
C THR A 17 11.48 -1.38 -5.77
N GLY A 18 12.40 -1.08 -4.85
CA GLY A 18 13.36 0.01 -5.01
C GLY A 18 12.89 1.37 -4.49
N VAL A 19 11.70 1.44 -3.87
CA VAL A 19 11.26 2.65 -3.16
C VAL A 19 11.78 2.61 -1.72
N THR A 20 12.50 3.65 -1.32
CA THR A 20 13.06 3.81 0.03
C THR A 20 12.22 4.71 0.94
N SER A 21 11.28 5.44 0.35
CA SER A 21 10.38 6.37 1.05
C SER A 21 8.94 5.85 1.10
N ALA A 22 8.15 6.35 2.04
CA ALA A 22 6.71 6.06 2.07
C ALA A 22 6.01 6.63 0.82
N TYR A 23 5.12 5.86 0.20
CA TYR A 23 4.37 6.27 -0.99
C TYR A 23 2.92 5.80 -0.93
N TRP A 24 2.05 6.48 -1.66
CA TRP A 24 0.65 6.09 -1.80
C TRP A 24 0.47 5.18 -3.01
N ALA A 25 -0.27 4.10 -2.83
CA ALA A 25 -0.67 3.18 -3.88
C ALA A 25 -2.20 3.14 -3.97
N ARG A 26 -2.75 3.41 -5.16
CA ARG A 26 -4.18 3.32 -5.42
C ARG A 26 -4.62 1.86 -5.51
N CYS A 27 -5.59 1.49 -4.71
CA CYS A 27 -6.31 0.23 -4.79
C CYS A 27 -7.51 0.35 -5.73
N PHE A 28 -7.83 -0.73 -6.43
CA PHE A 28 -9.01 -0.84 -7.29
C PHE A 28 -10.34 -0.68 -6.55
N CYS A 29 -10.36 -0.78 -5.22
CA CYS A 29 -11.57 -0.49 -4.44
C CYS A 29 -11.86 1.02 -4.27
N GLY A 30 -11.06 1.90 -4.86
CA GLY A 30 -11.21 3.36 -4.70
C GLY A 30 -10.57 3.93 -3.44
N TYR A 31 -9.70 3.15 -2.78
CA TYR A 31 -8.90 3.62 -1.64
C TYR A 31 -7.44 3.72 -2.03
N GLU A 32 -6.75 4.69 -1.46
CA GLU A 32 -5.31 4.81 -1.51
C GLU A 32 -4.73 4.25 -0.21
N ILE A 33 -3.70 3.41 -0.32
CA ILE A 33 -2.96 2.86 0.82
C ILE A 33 -1.56 3.46 0.85
N GLN A 34 -1.13 3.96 2.00
CA GLN A 34 0.24 4.42 2.20
C GLN A 34 1.10 3.22 2.58
N ILE A 35 2.09 2.94 1.75
CA ILE A 35 3.04 1.86 1.92
C ILE A 35 4.35 2.49 2.39
N THR A 36 4.80 2.08 3.57
CA THR A 36 6.11 2.44 4.10
C THR A 36 7.04 1.24 3.92
N PRO A 37 8.08 1.35 3.07
CA PRO A 37 9.11 0.32 2.97
C PRO A 37 9.94 0.34 4.27
N GLY A 38 9.91 -0.76 5.02
CA GLY A 38 10.80 -0.97 6.16
C GLY A 38 12.02 -1.82 5.76
N PHE A 39 13.10 -1.72 6.53
CA PHE A 39 14.36 -2.45 6.28
C PHE A 39 14.15 -3.96 6.11
N TRP A 40 13.20 -4.53 6.84
CA TRP A 40 12.87 -5.95 6.80
C TRP A 40 11.62 -6.26 5.96
N LYS A 41 10.61 -5.39 6.02
CA LYS A 41 9.27 -5.61 5.48
C LYS A 41 8.63 -4.28 5.13
N ALA A 42 7.88 -4.23 4.02
CA ALA A 42 6.98 -3.13 3.77
C ALA A 42 5.72 -3.31 4.63
N THR A 43 5.12 -2.20 5.03
CA THR A 43 3.89 -2.18 5.83
C THR A 43 2.94 -1.11 5.31
N VAL A 44 1.64 -1.39 5.36
CA VAL A 44 0.61 -0.36 5.14
C VAL A 44 0.48 0.41 6.44
N THR A 45 0.80 1.70 6.41
CA THR A 45 0.78 2.59 7.59
C THR A 45 -0.44 3.48 7.62
N ASN A 46 -1.03 3.78 6.47
CA ASN A 46 -2.22 4.62 6.37
C ASN A 46 -3.10 4.19 5.18
N TRP A 47 -4.37 4.58 5.17
CA TRP A 47 -5.25 4.43 4.02
C TRP A 47 -6.32 5.51 4.02
N ARG A 48 -6.67 5.99 2.82
CA ARG A 48 -7.68 7.03 2.62
C ARG A 48 -8.61 6.68 1.48
N LYS A 49 -9.87 7.11 1.57
CA LYS A 49 -10.79 7.02 0.45
C LYS A 49 -10.48 8.16 -0.52
N ILE A 50 -10.30 7.83 -1.79
CA ILE A 50 -10.17 8.83 -2.83
C ILE A 50 -11.60 9.15 -3.25
N LYS A 51 -12.10 10.33 -2.88
CA LYS A 51 -13.31 10.86 -3.54
C LYS A 51 -12.85 11.26 -4.93
N GLU A 52 -13.34 10.55 -5.96
CA GLU A 52 -13.36 11.07 -7.32
C GLU A 52 -14.25 12.32 -7.38
#